data_AF-A0A819WR19-F1
#
_entry.id   AF-A0A819WR19-F1
#
_cell.length_a   1.000
_cell.length_b   1.000
_cell.length_c   1.000
_cell.angle_alpha   90.00
_cell.angle_beta   90.00
_cell.angle_gamma   90.00
#
_symmetry.space_group_name_H-M   'P 1'
#
loop_
_entity.id
_entity.type
_entity.pdbx_description
1 polymer ?
#
loop_
_entity_poly.entity_id
_entity_poly.type
_entity_poly.pdbx_seq_one_letter_code
_entity_poly.pdbx_strand_id
1 'polypeptide(L)'
;HQLLEHVQEITTNTMKYSYFPLQLILDQHPHVSKYAFLDTSLEFISYENDNNKNAIMIGDCQLVPGSFLSKINEDEILDVRDFSLSMHHDMNMNQLSCTINASLDLFNAGTVCIIAQRLQTMLHQQFTSFHCTLNKPIYELSLLLSNEQYRMQSLNNTQTSFPSSPLACIHHEFVYQVIRYPQKLAVELDEQSLTYCELLYYVQVLSFTLLNEYHIVPGEIVCQCVERSLSMVIGIMAIEMAGGVYCPLSPRDPQHRLHALTQQTQSRFVLVHYLTKNKFHNDILAIDIHSIFANNDLMSDIDVDRLSSITITPNDIAYIIFTSGSTGIPKAVS
;
A
#
# COMPACT_ATOMS: atom_id res chain seq x y z
N HIS A 1 -28.58 4.59 13.47
CA HIS A 1 -29.47 4.06 14.54
C HIS A 1 -28.83 2.99 15.42
N GLN A 2 -28.33 1.87 14.89
CA GLN A 2 -27.78 0.76 15.69
C GLN A 2 -26.70 1.18 16.72
N LEU A 3 -25.74 2.04 16.34
CA LEU A 3 -24.71 2.50 17.30
C LEU A 3 -25.31 3.33 18.44
N LEU A 4 -26.29 4.19 18.16
CA LEU A 4 -26.91 5.02 19.20
C LEU A 4 -27.65 4.16 20.22
N GLU A 5 -28.41 3.17 19.75
CA GLU A 5 -29.11 2.20 20.62
C GLU A 5 -28.10 1.40 21.45
N HIS A 6 -27.03 0.92 20.83
CA HIS A 6 -25.98 0.17 21.52
C HIS A 6 -25.25 1.00 22.59
N VAL A 7 -24.85 2.24 22.25
CA VAL A 7 -24.19 3.16 23.19
C VAL A 7 -25.16 3.55 24.31
N GLN A 8 -26.43 3.79 24.00
CA GLN A 8 -27.46 4.08 25.01
C GLN A 8 -27.65 2.91 25.97
N GLU A 9 -27.75 1.68 25.47
CA GLU A 9 -27.91 0.48 26.29
C GLU A 9 -26.71 0.28 27.23
N ILE A 10 -25.49 0.34 26.70
CA ILE A 10 -24.24 0.23 27.49
C ILE A 10 -24.19 1.33 28.55
N THR A 11 -24.41 2.59 28.16
CA THR A 11 -24.32 3.74 29.07
C THR A 11 -25.37 3.64 30.18
N THR A 12 -26.62 3.33 29.84
CA THR A 12 -27.72 3.19 30.81
C THR A 12 -27.45 2.05 31.79
N ASN A 13 -26.95 0.91 31.31
CA ASN A 13 -26.62 -0.22 32.17
C ASN A 13 -25.42 0.08 33.07
N THR A 14 -24.41 0.80 32.58
CA THR A 14 -23.22 1.20 33.36
C THR A 14 -23.59 2.22 34.43
N MET A 15 -24.44 3.20 34.10
CA MET A 15 -24.89 4.25 35.02
C MET A 15 -25.66 3.70 36.23
N LYS A 16 -26.30 2.53 36.13
CA LYS A 16 -26.92 1.86 37.29
C LYS A 16 -25.93 1.50 38.39
N TYR A 17 -24.63 1.43 38.07
CA TYR A 17 -23.56 1.06 38.99
C TYR A 17 -22.52 2.18 39.14
N SER A 18 -22.82 3.42 38.72
CA SER A 18 -21.87 4.55 38.74
C SER A 18 -21.39 4.97 40.13
N TYR A 19 -22.09 4.51 41.19
CA TYR A 19 -21.70 4.73 42.58
C TYR A 19 -20.57 3.80 43.07
N PHE A 20 -20.20 2.76 42.32
CA PHE A 20 -19.09 1.89 42.69
C PHE A 20 -17.75 2.62 42.49
N PRO A 21 -16.91 2.73 43.53
CA PRO A 21 -15.61 3.39 43.42
C PRO A 21 -14.69 2.71 42.40
N LEU A 22 -14.12 3.50 41.48
CA LEU A 22 -13.19 3.01 40.46
C LEU A 22 -12.00 2.23 41.06
N GLN A 23 -11.49 2.67 42.22
CA GLN A 23 -10.37 2.02 42.90
C GLN A 23 -10.69 0.55 43.27
N LEU A 24 -11.92 0.26 43.71
CA LEU A 24 -12.34 -1.10 44.04
C LEU A 24 -12.47 -1.98 42.80
N ILE A 25 -12.80 -1.40 41.65
CA ILE A 25 -12.83 -2.10 40.36
C ILE A 25 -11.41 -2.45 39.93
N LEU A 26 -10.47 -1.52 40.06
CA LEU A 26 -9.06 -1.73 39.71
C LEU A 26 -8.41 -2.79 40.61
N ASP A 27 -8.72 -2.81 41.90
CA ASP A 27 -8.22 -3.82 42.85
C ASP A 27 -8.63 -5.26 42.47
N GLN A 28 -9.76 -5.43 41.78
CA GLN A 28 -10.21 -6.74 41.27
C GLN A 28 -9.48 -7.17 39.98
N HIS A 29 -8.71 -6.28 39.36
CA HIS A 29 -8.01 -6.50 38.09
C HIS A 29 -6.50 -6.19 38.21
N PRO A 30 -5.74 -6.97 39.01
CA PRO A 30 -4.35 -6.67 39.38
C PRO A 30 -3.34 -6.72 38.20
N HIS A 31 -3.74 -7.26 37.05
CA HIS A 31 -2.93 -7.27 35.83
C HIS A 31 -3.00 -5.96 35.04
N VAL A 32 -3.92 -5.05 35.40
CA VAL A 32 -4.02 -3.71 34.82
C VAL A 32 -3.01 -2.80 35.54
N SER A 33 -1.77 -2.81 35.08
CA SER A 33 -0.71 -1.97 35.64
C SER A 33 -0.67 -0.60 34.94
N LYS A 34 -0.82 0.47 35.76
CA LYS A 34 -1.02 1.91 35.45
C LYS A 34 -2.47 2.32 35.19
N TYR A 35 -2.71 3.60 35.47
CA TYR A 35 -3.83 4.51 35.15
C TYR A 35 -4.44 4.39 33.72
N ALA A 36 -4.00 3.41 32.91
CA ALA A 36 -4.42 3.05 31.55
C ALA A 36 -5.85 2.49 31.44
N PHE A 37 -6.66 2.54 32.50
CA PHE A 37 -8.08 2.19 32.35
C PHE A 37 -8.79 3.19 31.42
N LEU A 38 -8.29 4.43 31.33
CA LEU A 38 -8.86 5.49 30.50
C LEU A 38 -7.74 6.37 29.90
N ASP A 39 -7.01 5.86 28.90
CA ASP A 39 -6.10 6.69 28.07
C ASP A 39 -6.87 7.85 27.40
N THR A 40 -8.17 7.63 27.17
CA THR A 40 -9.13 8.62 26.69
C THR A 40 -10.31 8.73 27.64
N SER A 41 -10.78 9.96 27.89
CA SER A 41 -12.04 10.19 28.60
C SER A 41 -12.98 11.08 27.82
N LEU A 42 -14.27 10.75 27.86
CA LEU A 42 -15.35 11.60 27.37
C LEU A 42 -16.23 12.03 28.54
N GLU A 43 -16.43 13.32 28.67
CA GLU A 43 -17.36 13.91 29.64
C GLU A 43 -18.42 14.72 28.89
N PHE A 44 -19.68 14.60 29.34
CA PHE A 44 -20.78 15.38 28.80
C PHE A 44 -21.57 16.00 29.94
N ILE A 45 -21.64 17.34 29.98
CA ILE A 45 -22.32 18.11 31.03
C ILE A 45 -23.36 19.02 30.38
N SER A 46 -24.60 18.89 30.81
CA SER A 46 -25.67 19.84 30.52
C SER A 46 -25.98 20.67 31.76
N TYR A 47 -26.12 21.98 31.62
CA TYR A 47 -26.47 22.87 32.71
C TYR A 47 -27.44 23.97 32.28
N GLU A 48 -28.30 24.39 33.21
CA GLU A 48 -29.12 25.59 33.11
C GLU A 48 -28.37 26.73 33.79
N ASN A 49 -28.00 27.76 33.01
CA ASN A 49 -27.32 28.93 33.54
C ASN A 49 -28.34 29.84 34.23
N ASP A 50 -28.71 29.53 35.46
CA ASP A 50 -29.72 30.27 36.23
C ASP A 50 -29.15 31.58 36.79
N ASN A 51 -28.70 32.47 35.89
CA ASN A 51 -28.00 33.72 36.21
C ASN A 51 -28.91 34.83 36.79
N ASN A 52 -30.05 34.49 37.41
CA ASN A 52 -31.02 35.49 37.86
C ASN A 52 -31.36 35.54 39.35
N LYS A 53 -30.67 34.80 40.22
CA LYS A 53 -30.81 34.99 41.67
C LYS A 53 -29.49 34.75 42.38
N ASN A 54 -28.83 35.83 42.80
CA ASN A 54 -27.90 35.93 43.96
C ASN A 54 -26.86 37.07 43.79
N ALA A 55 -27.23 38.21 43.19
CA ALA A 55 -26.35 39.38 43.25
C ALA A 55 -26.58 40.14 44.58
N ILE A 56 -25.52 40.39 45.34
CA ILE A 56 -25.55 41.27 46.51
C ILE A 56 -25.19 42.68 46.02
N MET A 57 -26.05 43.66 46.29
CA MET A 57 -25.80 45.06 45.95
C MET A 57 -25.02 45.75 47.08
N ILE A 58 -23.92 46.44 46.75
CA ILE A 58 -23.23 47.36 47.65
C ILE A 58 -23.15 48.72 46.96
N GLY A 59 -24.01 49.65 47.36
CA GLY A 59 -24.19 50.93 46.66
C GLY A 59 -24.66 50.69 45.21
N ASP A 60 -24.00 51.33 44.25
CA ASP A 60 -24.27 51.19 42.82
C ASP A 60 -23.51 50.02 42.17
N CYS A 61 -22.77 49.24 42.97
CA CYS A 61 -21.98 48.10 42.49
C CYS A 61 -22.69 46.77 42.76
N GLN A 62 -22.67 45.90 41.74
CA GLN A 62 -23.27 44.57 41.76
C GLN A 62 -22.19 43.51 41.97
N LEU A 63 -22.27 42.74 43.07
CA LEU A 63 -21.43 41.58 43.33
C LEU A 63 -22.19 40.31 42.97
N VAL A 64 -21.64 39.52 42.04
CA VAL A 64 -22.19 38.21 41.63
C VAL A 64 -21.26 37.11 42.17
N PRO A 65 -21.77 36.07 42.85
CA PRO A 65 -20.96 34.95 43.28
C PRO A 65 -20.46 34.18 42.05
N GLY A 66 -19.14 34.18 41.85
CA GLY A 66 -18.48 33.27 40.91
C GLY A 66 -18.27 31.90 41.58
N SER A 67 -18.54 30.81 40.87
CA SER A 67 -18.14 29.48 41.32
C SER A 67 -16.61 29.40 41.36
N PHE A 68 -16.05 29.34 42.57
CA PHE A 68 -14.69 28.87 42.76
C PHE A 68 -14.75 27.34 42.96
N LEU A 69 -14.81 26.58 41.86
CA LEU A 69 -14.30 25.21 41.84
C LEU A 69 -12.78 25.36 41.59
N SER A 70 -11.85 24.86 42.40
CA SER A 70 -11.88 23.76 43.35
C SER A 70 -10.89 24.00 44.49
N LYS A 71 -11.18 23.42 45.67
CA LYS A 71 -10.11 22.96 46.56
C LYS A 71 -9.33 21.90 45.79
N ILE A 72 -8.08 22.21 45.48
CA ILE A 72 -7.05 21.22 45.16
C ILE A 72 -6.85 20.44 46.45
N ASN A 73 -7.47 19.26 46.57
CA ASN A 73 -7.07 18.31 47.59
C ASN A 73 -5.73 17.74 47.13
N GLU A 74 -4.72 17.80 48.00
CA GLU A 74 -3.35 17.29 47.74
C GLU A 74 -3.27 15.76 47.57
N ASP A 75 -4.42 15.06 47.47
CA ASP A 75 -4.54 13.65 47.09
C ASP A 75 -5.14 13.50 45.68
N GLU A 76 -4.94 14.49 44.81
CA GLU A 76 -5.19 14.33 43.37
C GLU A 76 -4.36 13.15 42.88
N ILE A 77 -5.04 12.04 42.58
CA ILE A 77 -4.66 11.21 41.44
C ILE A 77 -4.46 12.22 40.32
N LEU A 78 -3.20 12.58 40.08
CA LEU A 78 -2.72 13.29 38.91
C LEU A 78 -3.57 12.76 37.76
N ASP A 79 -4.52 13.58 37.28
CA ASP A 79 -5.45 13.26 36.20
C ASP A 79 -4.64 13.24 34.90
N VAL A 80 -3.65 12.34 34.86
CA VAL A 80 -2.72 12.11 33.76
C VAL A 80 -3.50 11.25 32.79
N ARG A 81 -4.44 11.90 32.12
CA ARG A 81 -5.07 11.37 30.92
C ARG A 81 -4.22 11.82 29.74
N ASP A 82 -3.95 10.89 28.85
CA ASP A 82 -3.27 11.23 27.61
C ASP A 82 -4.13 12.14 26.74
N PHE A 83 -5.46 11.98 26.80
CA PHE A 83 -6.43 12.81 26.09
C PHE A 83 -7.82 12.82 26.78
N SER A 84 -8.43 14.00 26.93
CA SER A 84 -9.80 14.14 27.44
C SER A 84 -10.62 15.09 26.56
N LEU A 85 -11.85 14.70 26.24
CA LEU A 85 -12.84 15.55 25.57
C LEU A 85 -14.00 15.79 26.53
N SER A 86 -14.22 17.05 26.93
CA SER A 86 -15.40 17.47 27.68
C SER A 86 -16.34 18.25 26.76
N MET A 87 -17.61 17.89 26.75
CA MET A 87 -18.67 18.54 25.99
C MET A 87 -19.64 19.22 26.95
N HIS A 88 -19.88 20.51 26.75
CA HIS A 88 -20.72 21.33 27.58
C HIS A 88 -21.91 21.84 26.77
N HIS A 89 -23.12 21.50 27.21
CA HIS A 89 -24.38 21.94 26.60
C HIS A 89 -25.05 22.97 27.50
N ASP A 90 -25.03 24.23 27.08
CA ASP A 90 -25.79 25.31 27.73
C ASP A 90 -27.25 25.23 27.25
N MET A 91 -28.16 24.84 28.17
CA MET A 91 -29.56 24.64 27.85
C MET A 91 -30.31 25.96 27.56
N ASN A 92 -29.83 27.09 28.09
CA ASN A 92 -30.46 28.40 27.90
C ASN A 92 -30.12 28.98 26.53
N MET A 93 -28.85 28.88 26.14
CA MET A 93 -28.37 29.36 24.84
C MET A 93 -28.56 28.31 23.73
N ASN A 94 -28.88 27.08 24.09
CA ASN A 94 -28.90 25.90 23.23
C ASN A 94 -27.60 25.76 22.43
N GLN A 95 -26.47 25.92 23.12
CA GLN A 95 -25.13 25.89 22.53
C GLN A 95 -24.33 24.71 23.06
N LEU A 96 -23.60 24.04 22.17
CA LEU A 96 -22.64 23.01 22.50
C LEU A 96 -21.24 23.61 22.39
N SER A 97 -20.43 23.44 23.42
CA SER A 97 -19.00 23.77 23.42
C SER A 97 -18.19 22.54 23.83
N CYS A 98 -16.96 22.46 23.34
CA CYS A 98 -16.07 21.33 23.61
C CYS A 98 -14.73 21.83 24.12
N THR A 99 -14.18 21.14 25.12
CA THR A 99 -12.83 21.36 25.65
C THR A 99 -12.03 20.08 25.46
N ILE A 100 -10.82 20.21 24.92
CA ILE A 100 -9.89 19.09 24.75
C ILE A 100 -8.66 19.37 25.61
N ASN A 101 -8.36 18.48 26.54
CA ASN A 101 -7.08 18.44 27.24
C ASN A 101 -6.28 17.26 26.69
N ALA A 102 -4.98 17.45 26.47
CA ALA A 102 -4.12 16.39 25.95
C ALA A 102 -2.73 16.50 26.56
N SER A 103 -2.09 15.36 26.79
CA SER A 103 -0.74 15.28 27.33
C SER A 103 0.27 15.87 26.34
N LEU A 104 1.12 16.78 26.83
CA LEU A 104 2.19 17.39 26.02
C LEU A 104 3.32 16.40 25.67
N ASP A 105 3.41 15.28 26.39
CA ASP A 105 4.37 14.20 26.09
C ASP A 105 4.01 13.46 24.79
N LEU A 106 2.73 13.51 24.40
CA LEU A 106 2.18 12.77 23.25
C LEU A 106 1.66 13.70 22.13
N PHE A 107 1.17 14.89 22.49
CA PHE A 107 0.48 15.78 21.56
C PHE A 107 1.11 17.18 21.55
N ASN A 108 1.24 17.75 20.35
CA ASN A 108 1.45 19.18 20.19
C ASN A 108 0.11 19.89 19.92
N ALA A 109 0.09 21.21 20.15
CA ALA A 109 -1.11 22.03 19.97
C ALA A 109 -1.69 21.95 18.54
N GLY A 110 -0.85 21.85 17.51
CA GLY A 110 -1.29 21.73 16.12
C GLY A 110 -2.08 20.45 15.86
N THR A 111 -1.60 19.32 16.40
CA THR A 111 -2.28 18.02 16.32
C THR A 111 -3.64 18.07 17.03
N VAL A 112 -3.71 18.67 18.24
CA VAL A 112 -4.97 18.82 18.98
C VAL A 112 -5.96 19.69 18.22
N CYS A 113 -5.52 20.80 17.62
CA CYS A 113 -6.35 21.66 16.78
C CYS A 113 -6.91 20.90 15.56
N ILE A 114 -6.11 20.07 14.90
CA ILE A 114 -6.58 19.23 13.79
C ILE A 114 -7.64 18.23 14.27
N ILE A 115 -7.42 17.56 15.41
CA ILE A 115 -8.41 16.65 16.00
C ILE A 115 -9.73 17.37 16.28
N ALA A 116 -9.68 18.58 16.85
CA ALA A 116 -10.87 19.40 17.09
C ALA A 116 -11.61 19.75 15.79
N GLN A 117 -10.88 20.15 14.74
CA GLN A 117 -11.44 20.46 13.43
C GLN A 117 -12.10 19.23 12.78
N ARG A 118 -11.52 18.04 12.95
CA ARG A 118 -12.09 16.79 12.45
C ARG A 118 -13.39 16.44 13.19
N LEU A 119 -13.41 16.56 14.51
CA LEU A 119 -14.62 16.36 15.32
C LEU A 119 -15.74 17.32 14.87
N GLN A 120 -15.41 18.61 14.70
CA GLN A 120 -16.37 19.60 14.20
C GLN A 120 -16.90 19.24 12.82
N THR A 121 -16.03 18.77 11.92
CA THR A 121 -16.40 18.36 10.56
C THR A 121 -17.34 17.16 10.59
N MET A 122 -17.11 16.16 11.45
CA MET A 122 -18.01 15.02 11.62
C MET A 122 -19.38 15.44 12.15
N LEU A 123 -19.41 16.27 13.20
CA LEU A 123 -20.67 16.77 13.78
C LEU A 123 -21.46 17.56 12.72
N HIS A 124 -20.77 18.39 11.94
CA HIS A 124 -21.40 19.12 10.84
C HIS A 124 -21.99 18.17 9.79
N GLN A 125 -21.23 17.19 9.29
CA GLN A 125 -21.72 16.18 8.33
C GLN A 125 -22.98 15.46 8.84
N GLN A 126 -23.01 15.14 10.13
CA GLN A 126 -24.10 14.41 10.76
C GLN A 126 -25.35 15.27 11.01
N PHE A 127 -25.20 16.55 11.35
CA PHE A 127 -26.32 17.39 11.83
C PHE A 127 -26.77 18.51 10.89
N THR A 128 -26.01 18.90 9.86
CA THR A 128 -26.42 19.98 8.93
C THR A 128 -26.99 19.48 7.61
N SER A 129 -26.86 18.19 7.31
CA SER A 129 -27.40 17.59 6.09
C SER A 129 -28.93 17.52 6.18
N PHE A 130 -29.65 18.40 5.47
CA PHE A 130 -31.13 18.47 5.45
C PHE A 130 -31.84 17.15 5.07
N HIS A 131 -31.10 16.19 4.49
CA HIS A 131 -31.55 14.81 4.32
C HIS A 131 -30.94 13.96 5.44
N CYS A 132 -31.79 13.43 6.32
CA CYS A 132 -31.46 12.60 7.48
C CYS A 132 -30.28 11.62 7.22
N THR A 133 -29.05 12.04 7.55
CA THR A 133 -27.83 11.22 7.51
C THR A 133 -27.77 10.23 8.67
N LEU A 134 -28.74 10.23 9.59
CA LEU A 134 -28.86 9.25 10.69
C LEU A 134 -28.98 7.78 10.24
N ASN A 135 -29.31 7.56 8.96
CA ASN A 135 -29.39 6.24 8.33
C ASN A 135 -28.12 5.84 7.55
N LYS A 136 -27.11 6.71 7.46
CA LYS A 136 -25.85 6.35 6.80
C LYS A 136 -24.99 5.46 7.71
N PRO A 137 -24.25 4.51 7.14
CA PRO A 137 -23.22 3.78 7.86
C PRO A 137 -22.14 4.73 8.40
N ILE A 138 -21.65 4.45 9.61
CA ILE A 138 -20.64 5.30 10.29
C ILE A 138 -19.35 5.41 9.48
N TYR A 139 -18.97 4.36 8.74
CA TYR A 139 -17.77 4.37 7.91
C TYR A 139 -17.84 5.33 6.71
N GLU A 140 -19.00 5.91 6.40
CA GLU A 140 -19.14 6.97 5.39
C GLU A 140 -18.83 8.37 5.93
N LEU A 141 -18.69 8.54 7.25
CA LEU A 141 -18.30 9.82 7.85
C LEU A 141 -16.82 10.07 7.57
N SER A 142 -16.53 11.19 6.90
CA SER A 142 -15.16 11.57 6.55
C SER A 142 -14.54 12.38 7.69
N LEU A 143 -13.44 11.86 8.23
CA LEU A 143 -12.52 12.58 9.12
C LEU A 143 -11.59 13.55 8.38
N LEU A 144 -11.57 13.50 7.05
CA LEU A 144 -10.60 14.25 6.27
C LEU A 144 -11.00 15.72 6.17
N LEU A 145 -10.07 16.62 6.48
CA LEU A 145 -10.26 18.06 6.31
C LEU A 145 -10.08 18.47 4.84
N SER A 146 -10.71 19.57 4.41
CA SER A 146 -10.68 20.02 3.01
C SER A 146 -9.25 20.35 2.52
N ASN A 147 -8.39 20.87 3.40
CA ASN A 147 -6.97 21.12 3.09
C ASN A 147 -6.18 19.81 2.92
N GLU A 148 -6.52 18.76 3.67
CA GLU A 148 -5.90 17.44 3.55
C GLU A 148 -6.32 16.74 2.25
N GLN A 149 -7.59 16.88 1.84
CA GLN A 149 -8.06 16.43 0.53
C GLN A 149 -7.25 17.04 -0.62
N TYR A 150 -7.04 18.36 -0.58
CA TYR A 150 -6.22 19.06 -1.58
C TYR A 150 -4.76 18.56 -1.56
N ARG A 151 -4.17 18.37 -0.38
CA ARG A 151 -2.80 17.83 -0.25
C ARG A 151 -2.67 16.42 -0.80
N MET A 152 -3.67 15.55 -0.57
CA MET A 152 -3.69 14.20 -1.14
C MET A 152 -3.76 14.25 -2.67
N GLN A 153 -4.63 15.11 -3.21
CA GLN A 153 -4.72 15.33 -4.66
C GLN A 153 -3.40 15.84 -5.23
N SER A 154 -2.74 16.79 -4.57
CA SER A 154 -1.45 17.33 -5.04
C SER A 154 -0.33 16.30 -4.99
N LEU A 155 -0.28 15.46 -3.94
CA LEU A 155 0.68 14.37 -3.83
C LEU A 155 0.47 13.29 -4.90
N ASN A 156 -0.79 13.03 -5.26
CA ASN A 156 -1.17 12.08 -6.30
C ASN A 156 -1.19 12.70 -7.71
N ASN A 157 -0.83 13.97 -7.87
CA ASN A 157 -0.72 14.61 -9.18
C ASN A 157 0.60 14.23 -9.87
N THR A 158 0.76 12.94 -10.13
CA THR A 158 1.95 12.35 -10.77
C THR A 158 1.75 12.16 -12.28
N GLN A 159 0.77 12.84 -12.88
CA GLN A 159 0.55 12.81 -14.32
C GLN A 159 1.71 13.51 -15.03
N THR A 160 2.65 12.72 -15.54
CA THR A 160 3.68 13.19 -16.44
C THR A 160 3.32 12.78 -17.85
N SER A 161 3.36 13.72 -18.81
CA SER A 161 3.29 13.37 -20.22
C SER A 161 4.52 12.55 -20.57
N PHE A 162 4.37 11.24 -20.69
CA PHE A 162 5.34 10.45 -21.44
C PHE A 162 5.28 10.94 -22.90
N PRO A 163 6.43 11.16 -23.55
CA PRO A 163 6.43 11.62 -24.93
C PRO A 163 5.57 10.67 -25.76
N SER A 164 4.67 11.24 -26.56
CA SER A 164 3.68 10.58 -27.41
C SER A 164 4.32 9.79 -28.58
N SER A 165 5.49 9.20 -28.36
CA SER A 165 6.01 8.13 -29.20
C SER A 165 4.97 7.00 -29.18
N PRO A 166 4.74 6.27 -30.29
CA PRO A 166 3.88 5.09 -30.23
C PRO A 166 4.30 4.27 -29.01
N LEU A 167 3.31 3.88 -28.19
CA LEU A 167 3.47 3.01 -27.04
C LEU A 167 4.30 1.80 -27.47
N ALA A 168 5.60 1.84 -27.19
CA ALA A 168 6.57 0.88 -27.70
C ALA A 168 7.00 -0.04 -26.56
N CYS A 169 7.00 -1.35 -26.82
CA CYS A 169 7.55 -2.32 -25.88
C CYS A 169 9.08 -2.13 -25.74
N ILE A 170 9.65 -2.59 -24.62
CA ILE A 170 11.09 -2.41 -24.30
C ILE A 170 12.00 -2.93 -25.42
N HIS A 171 11.65 -4.06 -26.06
CA HIS A 171 12.44 -4.61 -27.17
C HIS A 171 12.45 -3.71 -28.42
N HIS A 172 11.39 -2.93 -28.68
CA HIS A 172 11.37 -1.92 -29.75
C HIS A 172 12.31 -0.75 -29.44
N GLU A 173 12.25 -0.22 -28.21
CA GLU A 173 13.15 0.83 -27.75
C GLU A 173 14.62 0.37 -27.76
N PHE A 174 14.88 -0.89 -27.42
CA PHE A 174 16.20 -1.50 -27.55
C PHE A 174 16.69 -1.46 -29.00
N VAL A 175 15.89 -1.89 -29.98
CA VAL A 175 16.26 -1.83 -31.40
C VAL A 175 16.55 -0.38 -31.84
N TYR A 176 15.76 0.60 -31.36
CA TYR A 176 16.02 2.01 -31.62
C TYR A 176 17.39 2.47 -31.08
N GLN A 177 17.76 2.03 -29.87
CA GLN A 177 19.10 2.31 -29.32
C GLN A 177 20.21 1.62 -30.11
N VAL A 178 19.98 0.40 -30.62
CA VAL A 178 20.97 -0.30 -31.47
C VAL A 178 21.23 0.48 -32.77
N ILE A 179 20.18 0.99 -33.42
CA ILE A 179 20.32 1.83 -34.62
C ILE A 179 21.12 3.09 -34.31
N ARG A 180 20.88 3.72 -33.16
CA ARG A 180 21.50 5.00 -32.78
C ARG A 180 22.95 4.83 -32.32
N TYR A 181 23.27 3.73 -31.64
CA TYR A 181 24.55 3.52 -30.97
C TYR A 181 25.09 2.08 -31.12
N PRO A 182 25.26 1.56 -32.35
CA PRO A 182 25.51 0.13 -32.58
C PRO A 182 26.80 -0.38 -31.92
N GLN A 183 27.85 0.44 -31.91
CA GLN A 183 29.18 0.06 -31.41
C GLN A 183 29.41 0.46 -29.95
N LYS A 184 28.41 1.02 -29.25
CA LYS A 184 28.54 1.30 -27.82
C LYS A 184 28.35 0.02 -27.02
N LEU A 185 29.06 -0.06 -25.90
CA LEU A 185 28.85 -1.09 -24.89
C LEU A 185 27.39 -1.10 -24.43
N ALA A 186 26.74 -2.25 -24.47
CA ALA A 186 25.36 -2.45 -24.03
C ALA A 186 25.30 -3.23 -22.71
N VAL A 187 26.06 -4.31 -22.60
CA VAL A 187 26.10 -5.18 -21.41
C VAL A 187 27.54 -5.59 -21.15
N GLU A 188 27.93 -5.59 -19.87
CA GLU A 188 29.25 -5.99 -19.39
C GLU A 188 29.10 -6.82 -18.11
N LEU A 189 29.88 -7.89 -18.02
CA LEU A 189 30.02 -8.71 -16.82
C LEU A 189 31.45 -9.24 -16.76
N ASP A 190 32.18 -8.82 -15.72
CA ASP A 190 33.59 -9.13 -15.53
C ASP A 190 34.43 -8.76 -16.78
N GLU A 191 35.08 -9.73 -17.43
CA GLU A 191 35.88 -9.52 -18.65
C GLU A 191 35.07 -9.69 -19.95
N GLN A 192 33.77 -9.97 -19.85
CA GLN A 192 32.90 -10.18 -21.00
C GLN A 192 32.05 -8.94 -21.26
N SER A 193 31.95 -8.55 -22.53
CA SER A 193 31.10 -7.43 -22.93
C SER A 193 30.49 -7.64 -24.30
N LEU A 194 29.32 -7.02 -24.51
CA LEU A 194 28.66 -6.93 -25.80
C LEU A 194 28.33 -5.48 -26.11
N THR A 195 28.62 -5.08 -27.34
CA THR A 195 28.06 -3.86 -27.93
C THR A 195 26.57 -4.03 -28.20
N TYR A 196 25.86 -2.93 -28.47
CA TYR A 196 24.45 -2.98 -28.86
C TYR A 196 24.20 -3.88 -30.08
N CYS A 197 25.07 -3.79 -31.11
CA CYS A 197 24.95 -4.60 -32.32
C CYS A 197 25.16 -6.10 -32.03
N GLU A 198 26.18 -6.44 -31.23
CA GLU A 198 26.45 -7.83 -30.85
C GLU A 198 25.33 -8.40 -29.96
N LEU A 199 24.83 -7.61 -29.01
CA LEU A 199 23.70 -8.04 -28.19
C LEU A 199 22.46 -8.29 -29.05
N LEU A 200 22.13 -7.38 -29.98
CA LEU A 200 21.00 -7.55 -30.89
C LEU A 200 21.14 -8.84 -31.72
N TYR A 201 22.34 -9.15 -32.20
CA TYR A 201 22.59 -10.39 -32.93
C TYR A 201 22.23 -11.62 -32.10
N TYR A 202 22.76 -11.76 -30.88
CA TYR A 202 22.45 -12.92 -30.03
C TYR A 202 20.98 -12.98 -29.64
N VAL A 203 20.35 -11.83 -29.40
CA VAL A 203 18.91 -11.73 -29.14
C VAL A 203 18.10 -12.20 -30.35
N GLN A 204 18.40 -11.72 -31.56
CA GLN A 204 17.68 -12.11 -32.78
C GLN A 204 17.84 -13.60 -33.10
N VAL A 205 19.06 -14.14 -32.94
CA VAL A 205 19.30 -15.59 -33.10
C VAL A 205 18.39 -16.38 -32.17
N LEU A 206 18.41 -16.05 -30.88
CA LEU A 206 17.60 -16.78 -29.89
C LEU A 206 16.10 -16.60 -30.15
N SER A 207 15.62 -15.39 -30.41
CA SER A 207 14.21 -15.11 -30.74
C SER A 207 13.74 -15.90 -31.95
N PHE A 208 14.55 -15.93 -33.01
CA PHE A 208 14.22 -16.64 -34.24
C PHE A 208 14.15 -18.15 -34.04
N THR A 209 15.12 -18.71 -33.31
CA THR A 209 15.10 -20.12 -32.91
C THR A 209 13.86 -20.45 -32.07
N LEU A 210 13.50 -19.59 -31.11
CA LEU A 210 12.29 -19.76 -30.30
C LEU A 210 10.99 -19.80 -31.15
N LEU A 211 10.92 -19.02 -32.23
CA LEU A 211 9.75 -19.01 -33.12
C LEU A 211 9.73 -20.18 -34.10
N ASN A 212 10.89 -20.59 -34.60
CA ASN A 212 10.97 -21.57 -35.67
C ASN A 212 11.04 -23.01 -35.19
N GLU A 213 11.84 -23.25 -34.16
CA GLU A 213 12.07 -24.61 -33.65
C GLU A 213 11.09 -24.93 -32.52
N TYR A 214 10.80 -23.94 -31.69
CA TYR A 214 9.95 -24.12 -30.50
C TYR A 214 8.52 -23.58 -30.67
N HIS A 215 8.26 -22.85 -31.76
CA HIS A 215 6.94 -22.34 -32.12
C HIS A 215 6.29 -21.53 -30.98
N ILE A 216 7.03 -20.60 -30.38
CA ILE A 216 6.43 -19.64 -29.43
C ILE A 216 5.26 -18.92 -30.09
N VAL A 217 4.19 -18.74 -29.33
CA VAL A 217 3.08 -17.83 -29.67
C VAL A 217 3.08 -16.60 -28.76
N PRO A 218 2.60 -15.43 -29.23
CA PRO A 218 2.49 -14.24 -28.40
C PRO A 218 1.72 -14.50 -27.10
N GLY A 219 2.24 -14.05 -25.97
CA GLY A 219 1.69 -14.28 -24.64
C GLY A 219 2.07 -15.62 -24.00
N GLU A 220 2.84 -16.49 -24.68
CA GLU A 220 3.29 -17.76 -24.10
C GLU A 220 4.37 -17.53 -23.03
N ILE A 221 4.19 -18.13 -21.85
CA ILE A 221 5.14 -18.00 -20.76
C ILE A 221 6.38 -18.85 -21.03
N VAL A 222 7.55 -18.22 -21.03
CA VAL A 222 8.84 -18.88 -21.12
C VAL A 222 9.58 -18.73 -19.81
N CYS A 223 9.80 -19.85 -19.13
CA CYS A 223 10.64 -19.87 -17.94
C CYS A 223 12.12 -19.74 -18.33
N GLN A 224 12.89 -19.01 -17.53
CA GLN A 224 14.34 -18.91 -17.67
C GLN A 224 15.01 -19.15 -16.32
N CYS A 225 15.89 -20.15 -16.26
CA CYS A 225 16.66 -20.52 -15.08
C CYS A 225 18.15 -20.47 -15.42
N VAL A 226 18.73 -19.28 -15.33
CA VAL A 226 20.12 -18.99 -15.72
C VAL A 226 20.74 -18.15 -14.60
N GLU A 227 21.98 -18.44 -14.20
CA GLU A 227 22.72 -17.56 -13.27
C GLU A 227 22.98 -16.18 -13.91
N ARG A 228 23.44 -15.22 -13.10
CA ARG A 228 23.85 -13.91 -13.62
C ARG A 228 24.92 -14.06 -14.69
N SER A 229 24.59 -13.73 -15.94
CA SER A 229 25.46 -13.84 -17.12
C SER A 229 24.96 -12.94 -18.25
N LEU A 230 25.75 -12.77 -19.32
CA LEU A 230 25.28 -12.12 -20.55
C LEU A 230 24.08 -12.87 -21.16
N SER A 231 24.09 -14.20 -21.10
CA SER A 231 22.99 -15.06 -21.55
C SER A 231 21.67 -14.79 -20.81
N MET A 232 21.74 -14.31 -19.56
CA MET A 232 20.54 -13.90 -18.82
C MET A 232 19.83 -12.73 -19.52
N VAL A 233 20.58 -11.70 -19.93
CA VAL A 233 20.03 -10.52 -20.61
C VAL A 233 19.55 -10.90 -22.02
N ILE A 234 20.33 -11.72 -22.73
CA ILE A 234 19.96 -12.22 -24.06
C ILE A 234 18.64 -12.99 -23.99
N GLY A 235 18.49 -13.90 -23.02
CA GLY A 235 17.26 -14.68 -22.83
C GLY A 235 16.03 -13.81 -22.58
N ILE A 236 16.13 -12.81 -21.70
CA ILE A 236 15.03 -11.88 -21.40
C ILE A 236 14.59 -11.16 -22.68
N MET A 237 15.53 -10.52 -23.37
CA MET A 237 15.22 -9.74 -24.58
C MET A 237 14.72 -10.63 -25.72
N ALA A 238 15.21 -11.87 -25.83
CA ALA A 238 14.81 -12.79 -26.88
C ALA A 238 13.41 -13.36 -26.66
N ILE A 239 13.05 -13.67 -25.41
CA ILE A 239 11.68 -14.06 -25.04
C ILE A 239 10.71 -12.94 -25.42
N GLU A 240 11.00 -11.71 -25.00
CA GLU A 240 10.19 -10.52 -25.30
C GLU A 240 10.06 -10.27 -26.81
N MET A 241 11.18 -10.37 -27.54
CA MET A 241 11.19 -10.17 -29.00
C MET A 241 10.50 -11.30 -29.76
N ALA A 242 10.42 -12.51 -29.21
CA ALA A 242 9.61 -13.61 -29.74
C ALA A 242 8.12 -13.51 -29.34
N GLY A 243 7.74 -12.50 -28.53
CA GLY A 243 6.39 -12.33 -28.00
C GLY A 243 6.04 -13.20 -26.80
N GLY A 244 7.01 -13.90 -26.23
CA GLY A 244 6.82 -14.65 -25.00
C GLY A 244 6.81 -13.75 -23.77
N VAL A 245 6.25 -14.28 -22.68
CA VAL A 245 6.23 -13.67 -21.35
C VAL A 245 7.38 -14.22 -20.53
N TYR A 246 8.29 -13.35 -20.08
CA TYR A 246 9.47 -13.75 -19.32
C TYR A 246 9.11 -14.18 -17.90
N CYS A 247 9.47 -15.40 -17.51
CA CYS A 247 9.31 -15.89 -16.13
C CYS A 247 10.66 -16.29 -15.52
N PRO A 248 11.28 -15.48 -14.64
CA PRO A 248 12.51 -15.85 -13.96
C PRO A 248 12.29 -17.02 -13.00
N LEU A 249 13.18 -18.00 -13.07
CA LEU A 249 13.34 -19.04 -12.06
C LEU A 249 14.72 -18.89 -11.41
N SER A 250 14.77 -19.02 -10.09
CA SER A 250 16.01 -18.90 -9.33
C SER A 250 16.85 -20.18 -9.45
N PRO A 251 18.08 -20.14 -9.98
CA PRO A 251 18.99 -21.29 -9.99
C PRO A 251 19.28 -21.86 -8.61
N ARG A 252 19.11 -21.05 -7.55
CA ARG A 252 19.33 -21.47 -6.16
C ARG A 252 18.17 -22.26 -5.58
N ASP A 253 17.02 -22.26 -6.25
CA ASP A 253 15.84 -22.97 -5.78
C ASP A 253 16.06 -24.49 -5.87
N PRO A 254 15.52 -25.26 -4.91
CA PRO A 254 15.54 -26.71 -4.97
C PRO A 254 14.67 -27.22 -6.13
N GLN A 255 15.01 -28.39 -6.68
CA GLN A 255 14.35 -28.94 -7.87
C GLN A 255 12.83 -29.05 -7.73
N HIS A 256 12.32 -29.48 -6.58
CA HIS A 256 10.87 -29.60 -6.34
C HIS A 256 10.14 -28.25 -6.49
N ARG A 257 10.79 -27.15 -6.09
CA ARG A 257 10.24 -25.80 -6.21
C ARG A 257 10.25 -25.33 -7.66
N LEU A 258 11.35 -25.56 -8.37
CA LEU A 258 11.44 -25.28 -9.81
C LEU A 258 10.37 -26.02 -10.60
N HIS A 259 10.18 -27.32 -10.30
CA HIS A 259 9.15 -28.15 -10.91
C HIS A 259 7.73 -27.62 -10.65
N ALA A 260 7.42 -27.26 -9.40
CA ALA A 260 6.12 -26.68 -9.05
C ALA A 260 5.87 -25.35 -9.78
N LEU A 261 6.88 -24.49 -9.89
CA LEU A 261 6.78 -23.22 -10.62
C LEU A 261 6.57 -23.45 -12.12
N THR A 262 7.34 -24.34 -12.75
CA THR A 262 7.17 -24.65 -14.19
C THR A 262 5.81 -25.28 -14.49
N GLN A 263 5.26 -26.09 -13.56
CA GLN A 263 3.91 -26.63 -13.71
C GLN A 263 2.84 -25.54 -13.60
N GLN A 264 3.02 -24.60 -12.67
CA GLN A 264 2.07 -23.49 -12.49
C GLN A 264 2.07 -22.52 -13.67
N THR A 265 3.22 -22.33 -14.35
CA THR A 265 3.31 -21.50 -15.56
C THR A 265 2.80 -22.19 -16.81
N GLN A 266 2.63 -23.53 -16.80
CA GLN A 266 2.35 -24.33 -17.99
C GLN A 266 3.36 -24.12 -19.13
N SER A 267 4.58 -23.67 -18.78
CA SER A 267 5.61 -23.40 -19.77
C SER A 267 6.06 -24.71 -20.43
N ARG A 268 6.14 -24.73 -21.77
CA ARG A 268 6.51 -25.95 -22.53
C ARG A 268 8.01 -26.26 -22.43
N PHE A 269 8.83 -25.24 -22.20
CA PHE A 269 10.27 -25.36 -22.10
C PHE A 269 10.84 -24.31 -21.17
N VAL A 270 12.06 -24.54 -20.70
CA VAL A 270 12.81 -23.62 -19.86
C VAL A 270 14.15 -23.29 -20.53
N LEU A 271 14.44 -22.00 -20.66
CA LEU A 271 15.76 -21.54 -21.05
C LEU A 271 16.73 -21.73 -19.88
N VAL A 272 17.83 -22.43 -20.13
CA VAL A 272 18.85 -22.76 -19.15
C VAL A 272 20.24 -22.47 -19.71
N HIS A 273 21.25 -22.62 -18.87
CA HIS A 273 22.62 -22.82 -19.32
C HIS A 273 23.16 -24.15 -18.78
N TYR A 274 24.38 -24.52 -19.17
CA TYR A 274 24.94 -25.82 -18.81
C TYR A 274 24.86 -26.17 -17.31
N LEU A 275 25.07 -25.19 -16.41
CA LEU A 275 25.06 -25.41 -14.95
C LEU A 275 23.67 -25.69 -14.37
N THR A 276 22.62 -25.13 -14.96
CA THR A 276 21.24 -25.25 -14.46
C THR A 276 20.43 -26.30 -15.19
N LYS A 277 20.90 -26.77 -16.36
CA LYS A 277 20.22 -27.79 -17.17
C LYS A 277 19.84 -29.03 -16.36
N ASN A 278 20.74 -29.53 -15.52
CA ASN A 278 20.52 -30.72 -14.71
C ASN A 278 19.47 -30.54 -13.59
N LYS A 279 18.98 -29.32 -13.34
CA LYS A 279 17.89 -29.07 -12.38
C LYS A 279 16.51 -29.43 -12.93
N PHE A 280 16.38 -29.51 -14.25
CA PHE A 280 15.15 -29.83 -14.96
C PHE A 280 15.35 -31.22 -15.58
N HIS A 281 14.87 -32.25 -14.89
CA HIS A 281 14.81 -33.61 -15.43
C HIS A 281 13.78 -33.67 -16.58
N ASN A 282 13.52 -34.86 -17.15
CA ASN A 282 12.64 -35.11 -18.31
C ASN A 282 11.18 -34.59 -18.20
N ASP A 283 10.84 -33.83 -17.15
CA ASP A 283 9.54 -33.23 -16.90
C ASP A 283 9.25 -32.00 -17.78
N ILE A 284 10.30 -31.29 -18.23
CA ILE A 284 10.20 -30.12 -19.10
C ILE A 284 11.42 -30.06 -20.03
N LEU A 285 11.21 -29.57 -21.26
CA LEU A 285 12.29 -29.39 -22.21
C LEU A 285 13.24 -28.27 -21.75
N ALA A 286 14.47 -28.62 -21.35
CA ALA A 286 15.49 -27.66 -20.94
C ALA A 286 16.39 -27.29 -22.14
N ILE A 287 16.25 -26.06 -22.62
CA ILE A 287 16.96 -25.53 -23.79
C ILE A 287 18.19 -24.76 -23.31
N ASP A 288 19.37 -25.25 -23.68
CA ASP A 288 20.62 -24.56 -23.33
C ASP A 288 20.88 -23.42 -24.31
N ILE A 289 20.84 -22.18 -23.81
CA ILE A 289 21.04 -20.96 -24.60
C ILE A 289 22.39 -21.01 -25.35
N HIS A 290 23.47 -21.52 -24.74
CA HIS A 290 24.78 -21.57 -25.41
C HIS A 290 24.82 -22.58 -26.55
N SER A 291 24.04 -23.66 -26.47
CA SER A 291 23.97 -24.66 -27.54
C SER A 291 23.34 -24.10 -28.82
N ILE A 292 22.42 -23.15 -28.70
CA ILE A 292 21.81 -22.45 -29.84
C ILE A 292 22.87 -21.61 -30.56
N PHE A 293 23.72 -20.90 -29.82
CA PHE A 293 24.79 -20.08 -30.41
C PHE A 293 25.92 -20.93 -31.00
N ALA A 294 26.21 -22.10 -30.44
CA ALA A 294 27.25 -22.98 -30.94
C ALA A 294 26.86 -23.73 -32.23
N ASN A 295 25.56 -23.99 -32.43
CA ASN A 295 25.05 -24.74 -33.58
C ASN A 295 24.64 -23.85 -34.77
N ASN A 296 24.49 -22.54 -34.54
CA ASN A 296 24.20 -21.60 -35.61
C ASN A 296 25.52 -21.16 -36.27
N ASP A 297 25.75 -21.63 -37.49
CA ASP A 297 26.78 -21.06 -38.35
C ASP A 297 26.50 -19.57 -38.55
N LEU A 298 27.54 -18.75 -38.31
CA LEU A 298 27.53 -17.32 -37.99
C LEU A 298 26.69 -16.36 -38.87
N MET A 299 26.01 -16.77 -39.96
CA MET A 299 25.31 -15.84 -40.87
C MET A 299 24.10 -16.39 -41.65
N SER A 300 23.64 -17.64 -41.49
CA SER A 300 22.57 -18.17 -42.36
C SER A 300 21.15 -17.99 -41.80
N ASP A 301 20.39 -17.08 -42.44
CA ASP A 301 18.93 -17.00 -42.52
C ASP A 301 18.13 -16.61 -41.25
N ILE A 302 18.55 -15.59 -40.48
CA ILE A 302 17.60 -14.92 -39.57
C ILE A 302 16.60 -14.12 -40.42
N ASP A 303 15.34 -14.55 -40.42
CA ASP A 303 14.24 -13.81 -41.02
C ASP A 303 13.79 -12.67 -40.09
N VAL A 304 14.44 -11.51 -40.25
CA VAL A 304 14.13 -10.30 -39.49
C VAL A 304 12.70 -9.82 -39.77
N ASP A 305 12.18 -10.04 -40.98
CA ASP A 305 10.81 -9.66 -41.34
C ASP A 305 9.81 -10.48 -40.51
N ARG A 306 10.07 -11.77 -40.33
CA ARG A 306 9.27 -12.62 -39.44
C ARG A 306 9.31 -12.15 -37.99
N LEU A 307 10.47 -11.77 -37.46
CA LEU A 307 10.57 -11.19 -36.11
C LEU A 307 9.77 -9.88 -36.00
N SER A 308 9.84 -9.02 -37.02
CA SER A 308 9.11 -7.74 -37.04
C SER A 308 7.60 -7.89 -37.22
N SER A 309 7.13 -9.04 -37.72
CA SER A 309 5.71 -9.33 -37.93
C SER A 309 4.95 -9.68 -36.65
N ILE A 310 5.66 -9.98 -35.56
CA ILE A 310 5.07 -10.32 -34.28
C ILE A 310 4.41 -9.07 -33.70
N THR A 311 3.10 -9.16 -33.45
CA THR A 311 2.35 -8.04 -32.92
C THR A 311 2.25 -8.16 -31.39
N ILE A 312 2.92 -7.26 -30.68
CA ILE A 312 2.88 -7.11 -29.21
C ILE A 312 2.66 -5.65 -28.90
N THR A 313 1.86 -5.36 -27.89
CA THR A 313 1.50 -4.03 -27.43
C THR A 313 1.94 -3.83 -25.97
N PRO A 314 2.10 -2.59 -25.49
CA PRO A 314 2.41 -2.36 -24.07
C PRO A 314 1.29 -2.75 -23.08
N ASN A 315 0.13 -3.21 -23.57
CA ASN A 315 -0.91 -3.77 -22.73
C ASN A 315 -0.74 -5.29 -22.52
N ASP A 316 0.15 -5.93 -23.28
CA ASP A 316 0.46 -7.35 -23.12
C ASP A 316 1.41 -7.56 -21.93
N ILE A 317 1.33 -8.74 -21.31
CA ILE A 317 2.17 -9.08 -20.15
C ILE A 317 3.62 -9.20 -20.61
N ALA A 318 4.54 -8.46 -19.99
CA ALA A 318 5.98 -8.57 -20.27
C ALA A 318 6.61 -9.73 -19.46
N TYR A 319 6.30 -9.81 -18.17
CA TYR A 319 6.91 -10.81 -17.29
C TYR A 319 5.93 -11.33 -16.23
N ILE A 320 6.27 -12.48 -15.66
CA ILE A 320 5.61 -13.04 -14.49
C ILE A 320 6.64 -13.31 -13.40
N ILE A 321 6.50 -12.67 -12.24
CA ILE A 321 7.35 -12.89 -11.07
C ILE A 321 6.55 -13.61 -9.99
N PHE A 322 7.13 -14.69 -9.46
CA PHE A 322 6.55 -15.42 -8.34
C PHE A 322 7.00 -14.84 -6.99
N THR A 323 6.02 -14.56 -6.13
CA THR A 323 6.25 -14.15 -4.74
C THR A 323 5.88 -15.27 -3.78
N SER A 324 6.47 -15.26 -2.58
CA SER A 324 6.07 -16.18 -1.51
C SER A 324 4.63 -15.90 -1.09
N GLY A 325 3.70 -16.80 -1.45
CA GLY A 325 2.32 -16.68 -1.01
C GLY A 325 2.20 -16.96 0.48
N SER A 326 1.30 -16.24 1.16
CA SER A 326 0.95 -16.48 2.57
C SER A 326 0.41 -17.90 2.83
N THR A 327 -0.06 -18.58 1.77
CA THR A 327 -0.55 -19.96 1.79
C THR A 327 0.55 -21.00 1.54
N GLY A 328 1.82 -20.58 1.40
CA GLY A 328 2.95 -21.44 1.04
C GLY A 328 3.05 -21.77 -0.45
N ILE A 329 1.99 -21.51 -1.23
CA ILE A 329 1.98 -21.68 -2.69
C ILE A 329 2.41 -20.35 -3.34
N PRO A 330 3.44 -20.34 -4.20
CA PRO A 330 3.86 -19.13 -4.92
C PRO A 330 2.72 -18.51 -5.74
N LYS A 331 2.65 -17.17 -5.72
CA LYS A 331 1.65 -16.41 -6.50
C LYS A 331 2.34 -15.65 -7.62
N ALA A 332 1.82 -15.82 -8.83
CA ALA A 332 2.24 -15.08 -10.01
C ALA A 332 1.78 -13.62 -9.91
N VAL A 333 2.69 -12.68 -10.17
CA VAL A 333 2.42 -11.27 -10.37
C VAL A 333 2.84 -10.93 -11.80
N SER A 334 1.91 -10.37 -12.57
CA SER A 334 2.07 -9.99 -13.98
C SER A 334 2.05 -8.47 -14.14
#